data_AF-A0A3M5D8S5-F1
#
_entry.id   AF-A0A3M5D8S5-F1
#
_cell.length_a   1.000
_cell.length_b   1.000
_cell.length_c   1.000
_cell.angle_alpha   90.00
_cell.angle_beta   90.00
_cell.angle_gamma   90.00
#
_symmetry.space_group_name_H-M   'P 1'
#
loop_
_entity.id
_entity.type
_entity.pdbx_description
1 polymer ?
#
loop_
_entity_poly.entity_id
_entity_poly.type
_entity_poly.pdbx_seq_one_letter_code
_entity_poly.pdbx_strand_id
1 'polypeptide(L)'
;MVVAAVAIYLVAYRYYSLFIASKVMQLDPNRATPAVLNNDGLDYVPTNKHILFGHHFAAIAGAGPLVGPVLAAQMGYLPGTLWLIAGVVLAGAVQDFMVLFISSRRNGRSLGELVREEMGQVAGTIALFGAFLIMIIILAVLALIVVKALADSPWGMFTVLATIPIALFMGVYMRFIRPGRIGEISIIGVFLLLGSIWLGGQVAASPEWAPHFTFSGIQITWMLIGYGAVASVLPVWLLLAPRDYLSTFLKIGTIIGLAIGILIVMPELKMPALTQFTDGTGPVWKGSLFPFLFITIACGAVSGFHALISSGTTPKLLNREPDARYIGYGGMLMESFVAIMA
;
A
#
# COMPACT_ATOMS: atom_id res chain seq x y z
N MET A 1 2.04 -8.93 22.03
CA MET A 1 2.16 -7.77 21.12
C MET A 1 1.07 -7.77 20.05
N VAL A 2 1.04 -8.76 19.15
CA VAL A 2 0.08 -8.86 18.03
C VAL A 2 -1.38 -8.69 18.47
N VAL A 3 -1.82 -9.42 19.49
CA VAL A 3 -3.21 -9.33 20.02
C VAL A 3 -3.55 -7.92 20.50
N ALA A 4 -2.61 -7.26 21.20
CA ALA A 4 -2.82 -5.91 21.70
C ALA A 4 -2.92 -4.89 20.55
N ALA A 5 -2.07 -5.00 19.52
CA ALA A 5 -2.15 -4.15 18.34
C ALA A 5 -3.51 -4.32 17.63
N VAL A 6 -3.94 -5.56 17.37
CA VAL A 6 -5.24 -5.85 16.75
C VAL A 6 -6.40 -5.29 17.58
N ALA A 7 -6.38 -5.49 18.90
CA ALA A 7 -7.43 -4.96 19.78
C ALA A 7 -7.51 -3.42 19.70
N ILE A 8 -6.37 -2.74 19.73
CA ILE A 8 -6.31 -1.28 19.62
C ILE A 8 -6.80 -0.83 18.25
N TYR A 9 -6.40 -1.49 17.17
CA TYR A 9 -6.85 -1.17 15.81
C TYR A 9 -8.36 -1.36 15.64
N LEU A 10 -8.94 -2.42 16.19
CA LEU A 10 -10.39 -2.65 16.14
C LEU A 10 -11.16 -1.58 16.91
N VAL A 11 -10.68 -1.19 18.09
CA VAL A 11 -11.28 -0.11 18.90
C VAL A 11 -11.16 1.23 18.18
N ALA A 12 -9.97 1.57 17.68
CA ALA A 12 -9.71 2.79 16.91
C ALA A 12 -10.59 2.85 15.65
N TYR A 13 -10.66 1.76 14.89
CA TYR A 13 -11.54 1.67 13.73
C TYR A 13 -13.01 1.81 14.15
N ARG A 14 -13.47 1.15 15.22
CA ARG A 14 -14.88 1.19 15.61
C ARG A 14 -15.33 2.58 16.07
N TYR A 15 -14.55 3.22 16.94
CA TYR A 15 -14.95 4.43 17.65
C TYR A 15 -14.29 5.68 17.09
N TYR A 16 -12.96 5.71 16.97
CA TYR A 16 -12.25 6.92 16.60
C TYR A 16 -12.45 7.27 15.11
N SER A 17 -12.33 6.30 14.21
CA SER A 17 -12.61 6.56 12.79
C SER A 17 -14.09 6.90 12.53
N LEU A 18 -15.02 6.38 13.35
CA LEU A 18 -16.44 6.76 13.28
C LEU A 18 -16.66 8.19 13.77
N PHE A 19 -15.99 8.61 14.85
CA PHE A 19 -16.01 9.98 15.32
C PHE A 19 -15.51 10.94 14.24
N ILE A 20 -14.36 10.64 13.62
CA ILE A 20 -13.81 11.45 12.54
C ILE A 20 -14.79 11.51 11.35
N ALA A 21 -15.31 10.36 10.91
CA ALA A 21 -16.23 10.30 9.77
C ALA A 21 -17.54 11.06 10.00
N SER A 22 -18.12 10.95 11.21
CA SER A 22 -19.45 11.49 11.50
C SER A 22 -19.46 12.90 12.07
N LYS A 23 -18.50 13.25 12.93
CA LYS A 23 -18.46 14.54 13.64
C LYS A 23 -17.51 15.54 12.98
N VAL A 24 -16.34 15.09 12.54
CA VAL A 24 -15.32 15.98 11.97
C VAL A 24 -15.57 16.20 10.48
N MET A 25 -15.65 15.14 9.69
CA MET A 25 -15.78 15.21 8.23
C MET A 25 -17.23 15.29 7.75
N GLN A 26 -18.15 14.70 8.51
CA GLN A 26 -19.57 14.61 8.14
C GLN A 26 -19.74 14.02 6.73
N LEU A 27 -19.32 12.76 6.56
CA LEU A 27 -19.46 12.03 5.30
C LEU A 27 -20.94 11.99 4.89
N ASP A 28 -21.24 12.34 3.65
CA ASP A 28 -22.60 12.38 3.11
C ASP A 28 -22.80 11.22 2.11
N PRO A 29 -23.67 10.24 2.42
CA PRO A 29 -23.95 9.14 1.49
C PRO A 29 -24.63 9.59 0.19
N ASN A 30 -25.24 10.79 0.15
CA ASN A 30 -25.95 11.30 -1.02
C ASN A 30 -25.07 12.18 -1.92
N ARG A 31 -23.86 12.53 -1.48
CA ARG A 31 -22.93 13.33 -2.27
C ARG A 31 -22.30 12.46 -3.36
N ALA A 32 -22.53 12.83 -4.61
CA ALA A 32 -21.84 12.22 -5.75
C ALA A 32 -20.34 12.50 -5.68
N THR A 33 -19.53 11.45 -5.80
CA THR A 33 -18.07 11.54 -5.80
C THR A 33 -17.54 11.89 -7.19
N PRO A 34 -16.25 12.30 -7.30
CA PRO A 34 -15.65 12.61 -8.61
C PRO A 34 -15.70 11.44 -9.58
N ALA A 35 -15.56 10.21 -9.07
CA ALA A 35 -15.67 8.98 -9.85
C ALA A 35 -17.03 8.87 -10.55
N VAL A 36 -18.11 9.30 -9.89
CA VAL A 36 -19.48 9.24 -10.42
C VAL A 36 -19.75 10.42 -11.36
N LEU A 37 -19.30 11.62 -11.00
CA LEU A 37 -19.57 12.84 -11.76
C LEU A 37 -18.79 12.91 -13.09
N ASN A 38 -17.52 12.53 -13.08
CA ASN A 38 -16.62 12.64 -14.23
C ASN A 38 -16.31 11.30 -14.88
N ASN A 39 -17.21 10.32 -14.77
CA ASN A 39 -16.96 8.94 -15.19
C ASN A 39 -16.56 8.86 -16.68
N ASP A 40 -15.26 8.82 -16.94
CA ASP A 40 -14.66 8.85 -18.28
C ASP A 40 -14.30 7.44 -18.78
N GLY A 41 -14.42 6.42 -17.92
CA GLY A 41 -14.03 5.06 -18.23
C GLY A 41 -12.51 4.84 -18.35
N LEU A 42 -11.70 5.83 -17.97
CA LEU A 42 -10.24 5.81 -18.02
C LEU A 42 -9.65 6.01 -16.62
N ASP A 43 -9.73 7.24 -16.10
CA ASP A 43 -9.17 7.67 -14.82
C ASP A 43 -10.24 7.76 -13.73
N TYR A 44 -11.44 8.20 -14.09
CA TYR A 44 -12.58 8.33 -13.19
C TYR A 44 -13.54 7.17 -13.44
N VAL A 45 -13.54 6.21 -12.51
CA VAL A 45 -14.38 5.01 -12.64
C VAL A 45 -14.91 4.58 -11.27
N PRO A 46 -16.24 4.62 -11.04
CA PRO A 46 -16.82 4.15 -9.79
C PRO A 46 -16.46 2.69 -9.55
N THR A 47 -15.68 2.44 -8.50
CA THR A 47 -15.12 1.11 -8.21
C THR A 47 -15.70 0.59 -6.90
N ASN A 48 -15.91 -0.73 -6.80
CA ASN A 48 -16.38 -1.33 -5.57
C ASN A 48 -15.37 -1.11 -4.43
N LYS A 49 -15.88 -0.80 -3.23
CA LYS A 49 -15.07 -0.48 -2.06
C LYS A 49 -14.00 -1.53 -1.71
N HIS A 50 -14.22 -2.83 -1.97
CA HIS A 50 -13.22 -3.86 -1.64
C HIS A 50 -12.09 -3.93 -2.67
N ILE A 51 -12.40 -3.69 -3.94
CA ILE A 51 -11.39 -3.57 -5.01
C ILE A 51 -10.60 -2.30 -4.78
N LEU A 52 -11.28 -1.19 -4.50
CA LEU A 52 -10.62 0.08 -4.21
C LEU A 52 -9.81 0.04 -2.92
N PHE A 53 -10.28 -0.67 -1.89
CA PHE A 53 -9.49 -0.95 -0.70
C PHE A 53 -8.20 -1.69 -1.07
N GLY A 54 -8.29 -2.75 -1.90
CA GLY A 54 -7.09 -3.46 -2.35
C GLY A 54 -6.17 -2.59 -3.21
N HIS A 55 -6.72 -1.77 -4.10
CA HIS A 55 -5.94 -0.81 -4.89
C HIS A 55 -5.19 0.18 -3.99
N HIS A 56 -5.91 0.82 -3.08
CA HIS A 56 -5.36 1.79 -2.15
C HIS A 56 -4.34 1.13 -1.21
N PHE A 57 -4.70 0.02 -0.56
CA PHE A 57 -3.83 -0.72 0.34
C PHE A 57 -2.56 -1.19 -0.37
N ALA A 58 -2.64 -1.76 -1.57
CA ALA A 58 -1.46 -2.22 -2.27
C ALA A 58 -0.56 -1.09 -2.73
N ALA A 59 -1.13 0.07 -3.08
CA ALA A 59 -0.38 1.27 -3.42
C ALA A 59 0.36 1.82 -2.19
N ILE A 60 -0.28 1.88 -1.02
CA ILE A 60 0.34 2.44 0.19
C ILE A 60 1.29 1.45 0.89
N ALA A 61 0.91 0.17 0.99
CA ALA A 61 1.66 -0.88 1.67
C ALA A 61 2.78 -1.41 0.77
N GLY A 62 3.82 -0.61 0.61
CA GLY A 62 5.06 -0.96 -0.09
C GLY A 62 6.02 -1.82 0.75
N ALA A 63 7.32 -1.74 0.46
CA ALA A 63 8.36 -2.38 1.28
C ALA A 63 8.64 -1.63 2.60
N GLY A 64 8.28 -0.34 2.66
CA GLY A 64 8.55 0.53 3.81
C GLY A 64 8.05 -0.02 5.16
N PRO A 65 6.79 -0.48 5.27
CA PRO A 65 6.25 -1.06 6.51
C PRO A 65 7.00 -2.30 7.01
N LEU A 66 7.70 -3.03 6.14
CA LEU A 66 8.50 -4.19 6.54
C LEU A 66 9.94 -3.78 6.89
N VAL A 67 10.54 -2.92 6.07
CA VAL A 67 11.95 -2.54 6.23
C VAL A 67 12.16 -1.61 7.43
N GLY A 68 11.25 -0.65 7.65
CA GLY A 68 11.36 0.35 8.72
C GLY A 68 11.48 -0.29 10.12
N PRO A 69 10.53 -1.14 10.54
CA PRO A 69 10.59 -1.83 11.83
C PRO A 69 11.84 -2.68 12.01
N VAL A 70 12.28 -3.40 10.96
CA VAL A 70 13.50 -4.21 11.00
C VAL A 70 14.74 -3.35 11.23
N LEU A 71 14.85 -2.20 10.55
CA LEU A 71 15.96 -1.26 10.77
C LEU A 71 15.91 -0.60 12.15
N ALA A 72 14.70 -0.34 12.65
CA ALA A 72 14.46 0.26 13.96
C ALA A 72 14.63 -0.73 15.12
N ALA A 73 14.57 -2.03 14.86
CA ALA A 73 14.77 -3.08 15.87
C ALA A 73 16.13 -2.98 16.56
N GLN A 74 17.11 -2.29 15.96
CA GLN A 74 18.38 -1.95 16.61
C GLN A 74 18.19 -1.19 17.93
N MET A 75 17.06 -0.50 18.15
CA MET A 75 16.74 0.25 19.38
C MET A 75 15.87 -0.55 20.37
N GLY A 76 15.61 -1.82 20.07
CA GLY A 76 14.64 -2.66 20.78
C GLY A 76 13.25 -2.58 20.16
N TYR A 77 12.39 -3.54 20.50
CA TYR A 77 11.06 -3.65 19.88
C TYR A 77 10.04 -2.62 20.42
N LEU A 78 10.22 -2.16 21.67
CA LEU A 78 9.18 -1.41 22.38
C LEU A 78 8.92 -0.01 21.77
N PRO A 79 9.94 0.83 21.51
CA PRO A 79 9.71 2.16 20.95
C PRO A 79 9.03 2.12 19.58
N GLY A 80 9.48 1.21 18.70
CA GLY A 80 8.91 1.04 17.37
C GLY A 80 7.47 0.57 17.42
N THR A 81 7.16 -0.41 18.28
CA THR A 81 5.80 -0.91 18.49
C THR A 81 4.85 0.19 18.98
N LEU A 82 5.29 1.00 19.95
CA LEU A 82 4.49 2.10 20.49
C LEU A 82 4.22 3.15 19.42
N TRP A 83 5.24 3.51 18.62
CA TRP A 83 5.08 4.48 17.54
C TRP A 83 4.18 3.95 16.41
N LEU A 84 4.32 2.69 16.01
CA LEU A 84 3.43 2.08 15.02
C LEU A 84 1.98 2.16 15.45
N ILE A 85 1.67 1.75 16.70
CA ILE A 85 0.29 1.72 17.20
C ILE A 85 -0.26 3.12 17.44
N ALA A 86 0.48 3.99 18.15
CA ALA A 86 -0.01 5.32 18.48
C ALA A 86 0.00 6.24 17.25
N GLY A 87 1.07 6.19 16.46
CA GLY A 87 1.26 6.99 15.24
C GLY A 87 0.20 6.67 14.20
N VAL A 88 -0.09 5.38 13.92
CA VAL A 88 -1.13 5.03 12.95
C VAL A 88 -2.51 5.49 13.41
N VAL A 89 -2.86 5.25 14.68
CA VAL A 89 -4.22 5.51 15.17
C VAL A 89 -4.53 6.99 15.21
N LEU A 90 -3.58 7.79 15.71
CA LEU A 90 -3.78 9.21 16.00
C LEU A 90 -3.39 10.12 14.83
N ALA A 91 -2.44 9.72 14.00
CA ALA A 91 -1.90 10.56 12.94
C ALA A 91 -2.05 9.92 11.55
N GLY A 92 -1.46 8.75 11.28
CA GLY A 92 -1.38 8.20 9.92
C GLY A 92 -2.74 7.90 9.31
N ALA A 93 -3.57 7.11 9.99
CA ALA A 93 -4.89 6.74 9.50
C ALA A 93 -5.83 7.95 9.42
N VAL A 94 -5.63 8.93 10.30
CA VAL A 94 -6.36 10.21 10.27
C VAL A 94 -5.95 11.02 9.05
N GLN A 95 -4.65 11.20 8.82
CA GLN A 95 -4.09 11.93 7.70
C GLN A 95 -4.55 11.34 6.38
N ASP A 96 -4.40 10.03 6.20
CA ASP A 96 -4.73 9.34 4.96
C ASP A 96 -6.23 9.46 4.63
N PHE A 97 -7.08 9.21 5.63
CA PHE A 97 -8.52 9.39 5.49
C PHE A 97 -8.92 10.85 5.22
N MET A 98 -8.31 11.82 5.91
CA MET A 98 -8.59 13.25 5.72
C MET A 98 -8.21 13.73 4.34
N VAL A 99 -7.04 13.34 3.85
CA VAL A 99 -6.59 13.74 2.51
C VAL A 99 -7.50 13.12 1.44
N LEU A 100 -7.89 11.85 1.59
CA LEU A 100 -8.83 11.19 0.67
C LEU A 100 -10.18 11.92 0.62
N PHE A 101 -10.71 12.25 1.80
CA PHE A 101 -11.96 12.99 1.92
C PHE A 101 -11.87 14.39 1.28
N ILE A 102 -10.85 15.18 1.61
CA ILE A 102 -10.67 16.54 1.08
C ILE A 102 -10.52 16.50 -0.44
N SER A 103 -9.66 15.62 -0.96
CA SER A 103 -9.48 15.48 -2.41
C SER A 103 -10.76 15.04 -3.10
N SER A 104 -11.54 14.11 -2.52
CA SER A 104 -12.83 13.70 -3.08
C SER A 104 -13.83 14.87 -3.21
N ARG A 105 -13.83 15.82 -2.28
CA ARG A 105 -14.67 17.04 -2.37
C ARG A 105 -14.10 18.10 -3.31
N ARG A 106 -12.84 17.99 -3.68
CA ARG A 106 -12.11 18.87 -4.61
C ARG A 106 -11.86 18.18 -5.95
N ASN A 107 -12.81 17.36 -6.39
CA ASN A 107 -12.79 16.71 -7.71
C ASN A 107 -11.61 15.75 -7.95
N GLY A 108 -11.04 15.15 -6.90
CA GLY A 108 -9.90 14.23 -7.03
C GLY A 108 -8.58 14.92 -7.40
N ARG A 109 -8.43 16.21 -7.04
CA ARG A 109 -7.21 16.99 -7.25
C ARG A 109 -6.06 16.53 -6.37
N SER A 110 -4.86 16.60 -6.94
CA SER A 110 -3.61 16.24 -6.26
C SER A 110 -3.28 17.18 -5.11
N LEU A 111 -2.50 16.71 -4.13
CA LEU A 111 -2.11 17.53 -2.98
C LEU A 111 -1.48 18.88 -3.39
N GLY A 112 -0.62 18.89 -4.41
CA GLY A 112 0.00 20.11 -4.89
C GLY A 112 -0.99 21.10 -5.53
N GLU A 113 -2.02 20.60 -6.21
CA GLU A 113 -3.11 21.43 -6.73
C GLU A 113 -3.99 21.96 -5.60
N LEU A 114 -4.25 21.17 -4.56
CA LEU A 114 -4.98 21.64 -3.37
C LEU A 114 -4.23 22.79 -2.68
N VAL A 115 -2.90 22.67 -2.53
CA VAL A 115 -2.07 23.77 -1.99
C VAL A 115 -2.15 25.00 -2.91
N ARG A 116 -2.15 24.80 -4.24
CA ARG A 116 -2.28 25.89 -5.21
C ARG A 116 -3.60 26.66 -5.06
N GLU A 117 -4.70 25.97 -4.83
CA GLU A 117 -6.02 26.57 -4.64
C GLU A 117 -6.12 27.38 -3.35
N GLU A 118 -5.54 26.89 -2.26
CA GLU A 118 -5.67 27.50 -0.94
C GLU A 118 -4.61 28.58 -0.67
N MET A 119 -3.38 28.41 -1.17
CA MET A 119 -2.23 29.28 -0.85
C MET A 119 -1.70 30.07 -2.06
N GLY A 120 -2.30 29.88 -3.23
CA GLY A 120 -1.92 30.57 -4.47
C GLY A 120 -0.82 29.88 -5.29
N GLN A 121 -0.49 30.49 -6.43
CA GLN A 121 0.31 29.86 -7.48
C GLN A 121 1.75 29.53 -7.06
N VAL A 122 2.41 30.41 -6.29
CA VAL A 122 3.80 30.21 -5.86
C VAL A 122 3.91 28.99 -4.95
N ALA A 123 3.12 28.94 -3.87
CA ALA A 123 3.09 27.83 -2.94
C ALA A 123 2.70 26.51 -3.64
N GLY A 124 1.70 26.56 -4.51
CA GLY A 124 1.27 25.41 -5.29
C GLY A 124 2.36 24.86 -6.23
N THR A 125 3.13 25.74 -6.87
CA THR A 125 4.21 25.33 -7.80
C THR A 125 5.36 24.67 -7.03
N ILE A 126 5.72 25.23 -5.87
CA ILE A 126 6.72 24.65 -4.96
C ILE A 126 6.25 23.27 -4.47
N ALA A 127 4.97 23.15 -4.06
CA ALA A 127 4.41 21.90 -3.58
C ALA A 127 4.37 20.82 -4.68
N LEU A 128 3.96 21.17 -5.90
CA LEU A 128 3.94 20.25 -7.04
C LEU A 128 5.35 19.79 -7.41
N PHE A 129 6.31 20.71 -7.49
CA PHE A 129 7.71 20.38 -7.78
C PHE A 129 8.33 19.51 -6.68
N GLY A 130 8.07 19.84 -5.41
CA GLY A 130 8.50 19.04 -4.26
C GLY A 130 7.91 17.63 -4.28
N ALA A 131 6.59 17.50 -4.53
CA ALA A 131 5.92 16.22 -4.66
C ALA A 131 6.51 15.39 -5.82
N PHE A 132 6.81 16.03 -6.96
CA PHE A 132 7.45 15.38 -8.11
C PHE A 132 8.85 14.83 -7.76
N LEU A 133 9.69 15.62 -7.08
CA LEU A 133 11.02 15.16 -6.64
C LEU A 133 10.92 14.00 -5.64
N ILE A 134 9.99 14.08 -4.68
CA ILE A 134 9.74 13.01 -3.70
C ILE A 134 9.31 11.72 -4.42
N MET A 135 8.42 11.82 -5.41
CA MET A 135 7.99 10.67 -6.21
C MET A 135 9.16 10.01 -6.94
N ILE A 136 10.08 10.78 -7.54
CA ILE A 136 11.27 10.22 -8.19
C ILE A 136 12.12 9.42 -7.19
N ILE A 137 12.39 10.00 -6.01
CA ILE A 137 13.22 9.35 -4.98
C ILE A 137 12.56 8.06 -4.50
N ILE A 138 11.27 8.09 -4.19
CA ILE A 138 10.52 6.93 -3.72
C ILE A 138 10.50 5.83 -4.78
N LEU A 139 10.19 6.18 -6.04
CA LEU A 139 10.19 5.22 -7.14
C LEU A 139 11.57 4.60 -7.36
N ALA A 140 12.65 5.37 -7.25
CA ALA A 140 14.01 4.84 -7.38
C ALA A 140 14.34 3.84 -6.26
N VAL A 141 14.01 4.16 -5.00
CA VAL A 141 14.25 3.27 -3.86
C VAL A 141 13.41 1.99 -3.96
N LEU A 142 12.13 2.11 -4.31
CA LEU A 142 11.24 0.95 -4.47
C LEU A 142 11.67 0.07 -5.66
N ALA A 143 12.06 0.68 -6.79
CA ALA A 143 12.59 -0.05 -7.94
C ALA A 143 13.86 -0.82 -7.58
N LEU A 144 14.77 -0.22 -6.80
CA LEU A 144 15.98 -0.88 -6.33
C LEU A 144 15.66 -2.12 -5.48
N ILE A 145 14.66 -2.06 -4.59
CA ILE A 145 14.24 -3.21 -3.78
C ILE A 145 13.69 -4.32 -4.69
N VAL A 146 12.84 -3.98 -5.66
CA VAL A 146 12.27 -4.96 -6.60
C VAL A 146 13.37 -5.61 -7.46
N VAL A 147 14.29 -4.81 -8.00
CA VAL A 147 15.41 -5.30 -8.81
C VAL A 147 16.27 -6.27 -8.00
N LYS A 148 16.62 -5.93 -6.76
CA LYS A 148 17.42 -6.81 -5.89
C LYS A 148 16.68 -8.10 -5.50
N ALA A 149 15.36 -8.04 -5.33
CA ALA A 149 14.56 -9.21 -4.97
C ALA A 149 14.32 -10.17 -6.14
N LEU A 150 14.32 -9.66 -7.38
CA LEU A 150 14.01 -10.44 -8.58
C LEU A 150 15.24 -10.81 -9.42
N ALA A 151 16.36 -10.09 -9.28
CA ALA A 151 17.60 -10.42 -9.96
C ALA A 151 18.00 -11.86 -9.65
N ASP A 152 18.31 -12.60 -10.72
CA ASP A 152 18.72 -14.01 -10.66
C ASP A 152 17.69 -14.97 -10.02
N SER A 153 16.44 -14.53 -9.85
CA SER A 153 15.35 -15.31 -9.25
C SER A 153 14.29 -15.67 -10.30
N PRO A 154 14.43 -16.81 -11.01
CA PRO A 154 13.45 -17.23 -12.02
C PRO A 154 12.06 -17.48 -11.42
N TRP A 155 12.01 -17.95 -10.16
CA TRP A 155 10.75 -18.16 -9.45
C TRP A 155 10.00 -16.82 -9.24
N GLY A 156 10.70 -15.81 -8.73
CA GLY A 156 10.12 -14.49 -8.49
C GLY A 156 9.70 -13.83 -9.79
N MET A 157 10.56 -13.86 -10.80
CA MET A 157 10.29 -13.23 -12.09
C MET A 157 9.07 -13.84 -12.80
N PHE A 158 9.01 -15.17 -12.89
CA PHE A 158 7.86 -15.86 -13.48
C PHE A 158 6.56 -15.48 -12.78
N THR A 159 6.56 -15.53 -11.44
CA THR A 159 5.39 -15.22 -10.63
C THR A 159 4.91 -13.78 -10.87
N VAL A 160 5.82 -12.80 -10.89
CA VAL A 160 5.49 -11.39 -11.13
C VAL A 160 4.97 -11.18 -12.55
N LEU A 161 5.60 -11.78 -13.56
CA LEU A 161 5.13 -11.69 -14.95
C LEU A 161 3.75 -12.30 -15.12
N ALA A 162 3.48 -13.43 -14.48
CA ALA A 162 2.17 -14.09 -14.52
C ALA A 162 1.05 -13.22 -13.90
N THR A 163 1.36 -12.31 -12.97
CA THR A 163 0.34 -11.40 -12.41
C THR A 163 -0.24 -10.43 -13.44
N ILE A 164 0.51 -10.09 -14.50
CA ILE A 164 0.05 -9.14 -15.53
C ILE A 164 -1.14 -9.70 -16.33
N PRO A 165 -1.06 -10.87 -16.99
CA PRO A 165 -2.20 -11.44 -17.70
C PRO A 165 -3.35 -11.80 -16.75
N ILE A 166 -3.07 -12.23 -15.52
CA ILE A 166 -4.12 -12.48 -14.52
C ILE A 166 -4.87 -11.18 -14.21
N ALA A 167 -4.16 -10.08 -13.97
CA ALA A 167 -4.78 -8.78 -13.71
C ALA A 167 -5.61 -8.26 -14.89
N LEU A 168 -5.09 -8.38 -16.12
CA LEU A 168 -5.83 -8.03 -17.34
C LEU A 168 -7.12 -8.84 -17.47
N PHE A 169 -7.03 -10.16 -17.24
CA PHE A 169 -8.20 -11.04 -17.21
C PHE A 169 -9.21 -10.61 -16.14
N MET A 170 -8.74 -10.31 -14.92
CA MET A 170 -9.60 -9.82 -13.84
C MET A 170 -10.29 -8.50 -14.20
N GLY A 171 -9.56 -7.54 -14.79
CA GLY A 171 -10.11 -6.27 -15.25
C GLY A 171 -11.22 -6.45 -16.29
N VAL A 172 -10.96 -7.25 -17.33
CA VAL A 172 -11.95 -7.58 -18.38
C VAL A 172 -13.15 -8.34 -17.80
N TYR A 173 -12.92 -9.30 -16.91
CA TYR A 173 -13.97 -10.09 -16.28
C TYR A 173 -14.94 -9.22 -15.48
N MET A 174 -14.40 -8.31 -14.68
CA MET A 174 -15.18 -7.39 -13.85
C MET A 174 -15.92 -6.33 -14.66
N ARG A 175 -15.39 -5.93 -15.82
CA ARG A 175 -16.00 -4.89 -16.67
C ARG A 175 -17.04 -5.44 -17.64
N PHE A 176 -16.78 -6.57 -18.31
CA PHE A 176 -17.59 -7.04 -19.44
C PHE A 176 -18.23 -8.41 -19.23
N ILE A 177 -17.58 -9.35 -18.54
CA ILE A 177 -18.06 -10.73 -18.47
C ILE A 177 -19.13 -10.89 -17.38
N ARG A 178 -18.83 -10.51 -16.14
CA ARG A 178 -19.78 -10.56 -15.02
C ARG A 178 -19.64 -9.35 -14.08
N PRO A 179 -20.16 -8.18 -14.48
CA PRO A 179 -20.16 -7.00 -13.64
C PRO A 179 -20.79 -7.26 -12.27
N GLY A 180 -20.12 -6.81 -11.21
CA GLY A 180 -20.61 -6.91 -9.83
C GLY A 180 -20.33 -8.23 -9.10
N ARG A 181 -19.88 -9.30 -9.78
CA ARG A 181 -19.55 -10.59 -9.14
C ARG A 181 -18.11 -10.66 -8.66
N ILE A 182 -17.78 -9.81 -7.69
CA ILE A 182 -16.42 -9.64 -7.18
C ILE A 182 -15.92 -10.93 -6.50
N GLY A 183 -16.76 -11.61 -5.72
CA GLY A 183 -16.36 -12.85 -5.04
C GLY A 183 -15.89 -13.95 -5.99
N GLU A 184 -16.51 -14.10 -7.17
CA GLU A 184 -16.08 -15.09 -8.17
C GLU A 184 -14.67 -14.78 -8.68
N ILE A 185 -14.41 -13.53 -9.05
CA ILE A 185 -13.10 -13.15 -9.60
C ILE A 185 -12.01 -13.11 -8.52
N SER A 186 -12.36 -12.82 -7.27
CA SER A 186 -11.44 -12.94 -6.12
C SER A 186 -10.97 -14.37 -5.96
N ILE A 187 -11.88 -15.34 -5.99
CA ILE A 187 -11.56 -16.77 -5.87
C ILE A 187 -10.70 -17.21 -7.05
N ILE A 188 -11.10 -16.89 -8.28
CA ILE A 188 -10.34 -17.22 -9.49
C ILE A 188 -8.94 -16.59 -9.43
N GLY A 189 -8.84 -15.31 -9.08
CA GLY A 189 -7.58 -14.58 -8.96
C GLY A 189 -6.64 -15.21 -7.94
N VAL A 190 -7.15 -15.59 -6.76
CA VAL A 190 -6.36 -16.29 -5.74
C VAL A 190 -5.86 -17.64 -6.24
N PHE A 191 -6.71 -18.45 -6.88
CA PHE A 191 -6.28 -19.73 -7.45
C PHE A 191 -5.23 -19.56 -8.55
N LEU A 192 -5.41 -18.58 -9.45
CA LEU A 192 -4.43 -18.29 -10.49
C LEU A 192 -3.11 -17.80 -9.92
N LEU A 193 -3.14 -17.00 -8.85
CA LEU A 193 -1.95 -16.51 -8.16
C LEU A 193 -1.20 -17.62 -7.41
N LEU A 194 -1.91 -18.48 -6.69
CA LEU A 194 -1.30 -19.64 -6.05
C LEU A 194 -0.75 -20.62 -7.08
N GLY A 195 -1.48 -20.82 -8.18
CA GLY A 195 -1.03 -21.58 -9.34
C GLY A 195 0.23 -21.00 -9.98
N SER A 196 0.33 -19.67 -10.11
CA SER A 196 1.53 -19.03 -10.66
C SER A 196 2.74 -19.15 -9.76
N ILE A 197 2.55 -19.06 -8.43
CA ILE A 197 3.63 -19.30 -7.45
C ILE A 197 4.12 -20.74 -7.54
N TRP A 198 3.22 -21.72 -7.59
CA TRP A 198 3.57 -23.14 -7.69
C TRP A 198 4.27 -23.47 -9.02
N LEU A 199 3.73 -22.99 -10.15
CA LEU A 199 4.35 -23.15 -11.46
C LEU A 199 5.71 -22.45 -11.53
N GLY A 200 5.84 -21.28 -10.92
CA GLY A 200 7.11 -20.57 -10.84
C GLY A 200 8.19 -21.37 -10.11
N GLY A 201 7.82 -22.15 -9.09
CA GLY A 201 8.73 -23.08 -8.42
C GLY A 201 9.21 -24.20 -9.34
N GLN A 202 8.33 -24.73 -10.20
CA GLN A 202 8.70 -25.74 -11.20
C GLN A 202 9.57 -25.18 -12.32
N VAL A 203 9.25 -23.97 -12.80
CA VAL A 203 10.05 -23.24 -13.78
C VAL A 203 11.46 -22.99 -13.25
N ALA A 204 11.58 -22.59 -11.99
CA ALA A 204 12.87 -22.38 -11.34
C ALA A 204 13.67 -23.69 -11.13
N ALA A 205 12.99 -24.81 -10.90
CA ALA A 205 13.62 -26.12 -10.76
C ALA A 205 14.04 -26.74 -12.10
N SER A 206 13.43 -26.32 -13.22
CA SER A 206 13.73 -26.85 -14.55
C SER A 206 14.98 -26.18 -15.15
N PRO A 207 16.02 -26.95 -15.53
CA PRO A 207 17.21 -26.41 -16.18
C PRO A 207 16.94 -25.75 -17.54
N GLU A 208 15.87 -26.16 -18.23
CA GLU A 208 15.48 -25.63 -19.54
C GLU A 208 14.74 -24.29 -19.40
N TRP A 209 13.81 -24.20 -18.44
CA TRP A 209 12.94 -23.03 -18.31
C TRP A 209 13.51 -21.94 -17.41
N ALA A 210 14.31 -22.28 -16.39
CA ALA A 210 14.88 -21.30 -15.47
C ALA A 210 15.65 -20.18 -16.19
N PRO A 211 16.55 -20.44 -17.17
CA PRO A 211 17.31 -19.40 -17.86
C PRO A 211 16.44 -18.36 -18.58
N HIS A 212 15.23 -18.73 -19.02
CA HIS A 212 14.31 -17.81 -19.69
C HIS A 212 13.68 -16.78 -18.74
N PHE A 213 13.70 -17.03 -17.44
CA PHE A 213 13.16 -16.14 -16.41
C PHE A 213 14.24 -15.57 -15.48
N THR A 214 15.51 -15.88 -15.73
CA THR A 214 16.66 -15.32 -15.02
C THR A 214 17.13 -14.07 -15.75
N PHE A 215 16.88 -12.90 -15.17
CA PHE A 215 17.31 -11.62 -15.72
C PHE A 215 18.28 -10.91 -14.77
N SER A 216 19.24 -10.21 -15.36
CA SER A 216 20.14 -9.33 -14.63
C SER A 216 19.37 -8.11 -14.09
N GLY A 217 19.91 -7.47 -13.06
CA GLY A 217 19.28 -6.28 -12.50
C GLY A 217 19.12 -5.12 -13.50
N ILE A 218 20.02 -4.99 -14.47
CA ILE A 218 19.93 -3.99 -15.54
C ILE A 218 18.75 -4.30 -16.47
N GLN A 219 18.56 -5.57 -16.86
CA GLN A 219 17.43 -5.99 -17.68
C GLN A 219 16.10 -5.74 -16.96
N ILE A 220 16.00 -6.11 -15.68
CA ILE A 220 14.80 -5.87 -14.87
C ILE A 220 14.51 -4.38 -14.75
N THR A 221 15.53 -3.54 -14.60
CA THR A 221 15.35 -2.08 -14.54
C THR A 221 14.69 -1.54 -15.82
N TRP A 222 15.18 -1.97 -16.99
CA TRP A 222 14.56 -1.57 -18.27
C TRP A 222 13.14 -2.13 -18.43
N MET A 223 12.90 -3.37 -17.99
CA MET A 223 11.56 -3.96 -17.98
C MET A 223 10.59 -3.17 -17.09
N LEU A 224 11.03 -2.71 -15.92
CA LEU A 224 10.22 -1.90 -15.01
C LEU A 224 9.87 -0.54 -15.61
N ILE A 225 10.83 0.11 -16.28
CA ILE A 225 10.58 1.40 -16.98
C ILE A 225 9.56 1.19 -18.10
N GLY A 226 9.76 0.18 -18.96
CA GLY A 226 8.84 -0.15 -20.05
C GLY A 226 7.45 -0.52 -19.54
N TYR A 227 7.38 -1.37 -18.52
CA TYR A 227 6.13 -1.73 -17.85
C TYR A 227 5.43 -0.50 -17.26
N GLY A 228 6.17 0.37 -16.56
CA GLY A 228 5.62 1.59 -15.98
C GLY A 228 5.01 2.52 -17.03
N ALA A 229 5.69 2.69 -18.17
CA ALA A 229 5.20 3.50 -19.29
C ALA A 229 3.93 2.92 -19.93
N VAL A 230 3.86 1.59 -20.10
CA VAL A 230 2.63 0.94 -20.61
C VAL A 230 1.51 1.05 -19.59
N ALA A 231 1.79 0.75 -18.32
CA ALA A 231 0.81 0.78 -17.25
C ALA A 231 0.24 2.18 -16.99
N SER A 232 1.00 3.26 -17.22
CA SER A 232 0.51 4.63 -17.07
C SER A 232 -0.45 5.08 -18.17
N VAL A 233 -0.46 4.41 -19.32
CA VAL A 233 -1.35 4.73 -20.45
C VAL A 233 -2.62 3.88 -20.43
N LEU A 234 -2.54 2.69 -19.86
CA LEU A 234 -3.70 1.79 -19.77
C LEU A 234 -4.75 2.33 -18.78
N PRO A 235 -6.04 2.11 -19.05
CA PRO A 235 -7.11 2.48 -18.12
C PRO A 235 -6.89 1.86 -16.73
N VAL A 236 -7.17 2.63 -15.68
CA VAL A 236 -6.91 2.23 -14.30
C VAL A 236 -7.65 0.94 -13.93
N TRP A 237 -8.87 0.76 -14.44
CA TRP A 237 -9.69 -0.44 -14.21
C TRP A 237 -9.18 -1.70 -14.92
N LEU A 238 -8.33 -1.57 -15.95
CA LEU A 238 -7.89 -2.69 -16.78
C LEU A 238 -6.68 -3.42 -16.17
N LEU A 239 -5.69 -2.66 -15.72
CA LEU A 239 -4.45 -3.22 -15.20
C LEU A 239 -4.20 -2.84 -13.74
N LEU A 240 -4.19 -1.54 -13.43
CA LEU A 240 -3.69 -1.04 -12.15
C LEU A 240 -4.56 -1.51 -10.97
N ALA A 241 -5.86 -1.22 -10.98
CA ALA A 241 -6.77 -1.60 -9.89
C ALA A 241 -6.92 -3.14 -9.74
N PRO A 242 -7.09 -3.95 -10.80
CA PRO A 242 -7.15 -5.41 -10.66
C PRO A 242 -5.85 -6.03 -10.17
N ARG A 243 -4.69 -5.54 -10.65
CA ARG A 243 -3.37 -6.04 -10.22
C ARG A 243 -3.11 -5.74 -8.75
N ASP A 244 -3.43 -4.52 -8.33
CA ASP A 244 -3.26 -4.10 -6.94
C ASP A 244 -4.21 -4.88 -6.02
N TYR A 245 -5.46 -5.08 -6.46
CA TYR A 245 -6.40 -5.96 -5.78
C TYR A 245 -5.90 -7.41 -5.67
N LEU A 246 -5.33 -7.98 -6.74
CA LEU A 246 -4.73 -9.31 -6.73
C LEU A 246 -3.57 -9.39 -5.73
N SER A 247 -2.66 -8.41 -5.74
CA SER A 247 -1.51 -8.37 -4.84
C SER A 247 -1.90 -8.26 -3.36
N THR A 248 -3.07 -7.66 -3.08
CA THR A 248 -3.60 -7.54 -1.73
C THR A 248 -3.87 -8.90 -1.09
N PHE A 249 -4.34 -9.89 -1.86
CA PHE A 249 -4.52 -11.25 -1.34
C PHE A 249 -3.22 -11.88 -0.89
N LEU A 250 -2.14 -11.70 -1.67
CA LEU A 250 -0.83 -12.21 -1.28
C LEU A 250 -0.31 -11.50 -0.04
N LYS A 251 -0.38 -10.17 0.00
CA LYS A 251 0.09 -9.37 1.13
C LYS A 251 -0.68 -9.70 2.41
N ILE A 252 -1.99 -9.51 2.42
CA ILE A 252 -2.83 -9.75 3.59
C ILE A 252 -2.84 -11.23 3.97
N GLY A 253 -2.94 -12.14 2.99
CA GLY A 253 -2.94 -13.58 3.23
C GLY A 253 -1.65 -14.07 3.89
N THR A 254 -0.49 -13.62 3.41
CA THR A 254 0.81 -13.95 4.02
C THR A 254 0.90 -13.43 5.45
N ILE A 255 0.44 -12.20 5.71
CA ILE A 255 0.52 -11.58 7.03
C ILE A 255 -0.44 -12.25 8.02
N ILE A 256 -1.65 -12.60 7.59
CA ILE A 256 -2.60 -13.38 8.40
C ILE A 256 -2.02 -14.76 8.69
N GLY A 257 -1.42 -15.43 7.69
CA GLY A 257 -0.74 -16.71 7.88
C GLY A 257 0.38 -16.62 8.91
N LEU A 258 1.22 -15.58 8.84
CA LEU A 258 2.27 -15.31 9.82
C LEU A 258 1.69 -15.04 11.21
N ALA A 259 0.63 -14.23 11.32
CA ALA A 259 -0.03 -13.93 12.59
C ALA A 259 -0.61 -15.20 13.26
N ILE A 260 -1.27 -16.07 12.48
CA ILE A 260 -1.74 -17.36 12.96
C ILE A 260 -0.55 -18.24 13.40
N GLY A 261 0.52 -18.27 12.60
CA GLY A 261 1.75 -18.99 12.94
C GLY A 261 2.35 -18.54 14.27
N ILE A 262 2.43 -17.24 14.53
CA ILE A 262 2.91 -16.67 15.80
C ILE A 262 2.00 -17.07 16.97
N LEU A 263 0.67 -17.09 16.78
CA LEU A 263 -0.28 -17.48 17.83
C LEU A 263 -0.19 -18.97 18.19
N ILE A 264 0.11 -19.83 17.21
CA ILE A 264 0.24 -21.29 17.43
C ILE A 264 1.61 -21.62 18.03
N VAL A 265 2.68 -21.10 17.44
CA VAL A 265 4.06 -21.42 17.84
C VAL A 265 4.45 -20.69 19.12
N MET A 266 3.91 -19.49 19.35
CA MET A 266 4.27 -18.60 20.46
C MET A 266 5.79 -18.46 20.64
N PRO A 267 6.53 -18.02 19.60
CA PRO A 267 7.97 -17.89 19.70
C PRO A 267 8.37 -16.88 20.77
N GLU A 268 9.41 -17.19 21.53
CA GLU A 268 9.98 -16.26 22.50
C GLU A 268 10.62 -15.07 21.76
N LEU A 269 10.18 -13.86 22.08
CA LEU A 269 10.74 -12.64 21.51
C LEU A 269 12.11 -12.37 22.15
N LYS A 270 13.18 -12.80 21.46
CA LYS A 270 14.56 -12.65 21.94
C LYS A 270 15.07 -11.21 21.95
N MET A 271 14.45 -10.33 21.17
CA MET A 271 14.83 -8.92 21.13
C MET A 271 14.40 -8.24 22.43
N PRO A 272 15.29 -7.57 23.18
CA PRO A 272 14.91 -6.84 24.37
C PRO A 272 14.00 -5.64 24.03
N ALA A 273 13.23 -5.19 25.02
CA ALA A 273 12.35 -4.03 24.87
C ALA A 273 13.11 -2.77 24.46
N LEU A 274 14.27 -2.56 25.08
CA LEU A 274 15.23 -1.50 24.77
C LEU A 274 16.62 -2.14 24.67
N THR A 275 17.43 -1.62 23.76
CA THR A 275 18.83 -2.01 23.58
C THR A 275 19.76 -0.88 24.00
N GLN A 276 21.05 -1.15 24.17
CA GLN A 276 22.07 -0.11 24.39
C GLN A 276 22.08 1.00 23.32
N PHE A 277 21.67 0.71 22.09
CA PHE A 277 21.68 1.65 20.96
C PHE A 277 20.59 2.73 21.00
N THR A 278 19.78 2.80 22.08
CA THR A 278 18.84 3.91 22.30
C THR A 278 19.55 5.26 22.52
N ASP A 279 20.85 5.22 22.85
CA ASP A 279 21.74 6.37 22.96
C ASP A 279 22.12 6.99 21.59
N GLY A 280 21.76 6.31 20.50
CA GLY A 280 22.00 6.73 19.13
C GLY A 280 23.32 6.29 18.51
N THR A 281 24.04 5.38 19.17
CA THR A 281 25.25 4.73 18.64
C THR A 281 24.96 3.50 17.78
N GLY A 282 23.72 3.38 17.28
CA GLY A 282 23.23 2.23 16.52
C GLY A 282 24.05 1.91 15.26
N PRO A 283 24.23 0.63 14.92
CA PRO A 283 25.04 0.20 13.78
C PRO A 283 24.37 0.42 12.42
N VAL A 284 23.04 0.42 12.36
CA VAL A 284 22.27 0.59 11.11
C VAL A 284 22.22 2.06 10.70
N TRP A 285 21.99 2.92 11.68
CA TRP A 285 22.02 4.38 11.51
C TRP A 285 22.35 5.03 12.84
N LYS A 286 23.06 6.17 12.75
CA LYS A 286 23.44 7.00 13.90
C LYS A 286 22.35 8.04 14.16
N GLY A 287 21.97 8.20 15.42
CA GLY A 287 20.97 9.19 15.82
C GLY A 287 20.15 8.76 17.03
N SER A 288 19.66 9.72 17.80
CA SER A 288 18.80 9.48 18.96
C SER A 288 17.44 8.89 18.57
N LEU A 289 16.74 8.29 19.54
CA LEU A 289 15.40 7.73 19.35
C LEU A 289 14.43 8.73 18.70
N PHE A 290 14.39 9.97 19.20
CA PHE A 290 13.71 11.08 18.53
C PHE A 290 14.74 11.98 17.82
N PRO A 291 14.52 12.39 16.56
CA PRO A 291 13.37 12.09 15.69
C PRO A 291 13.56 10.83 14.81
N PHE A 292 14.74 10.19 14.84
CA PHE A 292 15.13 9.23 13.82
C PHE A 292 14.30 7.95 13.79
N LEU A 293 13.87 7.43 14.95
CA LEU A 293 12.97 6.27 15.00
C LEU A 293 11.65 6.57 14.27
N PHE A 294 11.09 7.76 14.50
CA PHE A 294 9.81 8.20 13.96
C PHE A 294 9.89 8.37 12.44
N ILE A 295 11.02 8.85 11.94
CA ILE A 295 11.31 8.98 10.51
C ILE A 295 11.56 7.60 9.87
N THR A 296 12.31 6.73 10.56
CA THR A 296 12.65 5.38 10.07
C THR A 296 11.40 4.50 9.93
N ILE A 297 10.50 4.58 10.92
CA ILE A 297 9.21 3.87 10.91
C ILE A 297 8.09 4.83 10.54
N ALA A 298 8.29 5.61 9.47
CA ALA A 298 7.23 6.46 8.92
C ALA A 298 6.16 5.60 8.22
N CYS A 299 6.57 4.65 7.36
CA CYS A 299 5.65 3.73 6.72
C CYS A 299 5.08 2.74 7.76
N GLY A 300 3.75 2.58 7.83
CA GLY A 300 3.06 1.85 8.89
C GLY A 300 2.70 2.68 10.13
N ALA A 301 3.19 3.92 10.27
CA ALA A 301 2.79 4.84 11.34
C ALA A 301 2.21 6.15 10.78
N VAL A 302 3.00 6.93 10.04
CA VAL A 302 2.60 8.20 9.41
C VAL A 302 3.45 8.41 8.15
N SER A 303 2.84 8.34 6.96
CA SER A 303 3.57 8.42 5.70
C SER A 303 3.03 9.54 4.79
N GLY A 304 3.94 10.37 4.28
CA GLY A 304 3.63 11.40 3.29
C GLY A 304 3.23 10.83 1.92
N PHE A 305 3.72 9.64 1.56
CA PHE A 305 3.37 9.00 0.28
C PHE A 305 1.89 8.66 0.19
N HIS A 306 1.26 8.32 1.32
CA HIS A 306 -0.16 8.04 1.41
C HIS A 306 -0.99 9.25 0.99
N ALA A 307 -0.57 10.45 1.37
CA ALA A 307 -1.25 11.68 0.94
C ALA A 307 -1.26 11.85 -0.59
N LEU A 308 -0.22 11.37 -1.29
CA LEU A 308 -0.17 11.41 -2.75
C LEU A 308 -1.14 10.41 -3.39
N ILE A 309 -1.28 9.21 -2.81
CA ILE A 309 -2.24 8.19 -3.26
C ILE A 309 -3.68 8.59 -2.93
N SER A 310 -3.92 9.13 -1.74
CA SER A 310 -5.21 9.60 -1.25
C SER A 310 -5.70 10.89 -1.90
N SER A 311 -4.80 11.73 -2.41
CA SER A 311 -5.16 12.90 -3.24
C SER A 311 -5.05 12.64 -4.75
N GLY A 312 -4.65 11.43 -5.16
CA GLY A 312 -4.36 11.12 -6.56
C GLY A 312 -5.34 10.13 -7.15
N THR A 313 -5.00 8.84 -7.12
CA THR A 313 -5.73 7.77 -7.82
C THR A 313 -7.00 7.35 -7.08
N THR A 314 -6.92 7.19 -5.76
CA THR A 314 -8.02 6.70 -4.92
C THR A 314 -9.32 7.52 -5.01
N PRO A 315 -9.31 8.87 -4.93
CA PRO A 315 -10.54 9.66 -4.96
C PRO A 315 -11.25 9.59 -6.31
N LYS A 316 -10.53 9.32 -7.40
CA LYS A 316 -11.09 9.17 -8.76
C LYS A 316 -11.81 7.84 -8.96
N LEU A 317 -11.59 6.87 -8.07
CA LEU A 317 -12.23 5.56 -8.11
C LEU A 317 -13.31 5.38 -7.03
N LEU A 318 -13.40 6.32 -6.08
CA LEU A 318 -14.28 6.24 -4.92
C LEU A 318 -15.75 6.29 -5.33
N ASN A 319 -16.49 5.19 -5.17
CA ASN A 319 -17.90 5.13 -5.56
C ASN A 319 -18.83 5.94 -4.62
N ARG A 320 -18.59 5.89 -3.30
CA ARG A 320 -19.39 6.61 -2.31
C ARG A 320 -18.50 7.24 -1.25
N GLU A 321 -18.85 8.46 -0.82
CA GLU A 321 -18.07 9.19 0.19
C GLU A 321 -17.92 8.41 1.51
N PRO A 322 -18.93 7.70 2.05
CA PRO A 322 -18.77 6.86 3.25
C PRO A 322 -17.74 5.73 3.13
N ASP A 323 -17.44 5.27 1.91
CA ASP A 323 -16.46 4.20 1.70
C ASP A 323 -15.02 4.70 1.98
N ALA A 324 -14.77 6.01 2.00
CA ALA A 324 -13.47 6.61 2.30
C ALA A 324 -12.93 6.21 3.69
N ARG A 325 -13.82 6.00 4.67
CA ARG A 325 -13.43 5.51 6.01
C ARG A 325 -12.86 4.09 5.95
N TYR A 326 -13.49 3.22 5.17
CA TYR A 326 -13.04 1.84 5.01
C TYR A 326 -11.71 1.77 4.24
N ILE A 327 -11.57 2.60 3.21
CA ILE A 327 -10.42 2.61 2.31
C ILE A 327 -9.20 3.29 2.96
N GLY A 328 -9.30 4.55 3.39
CA GLY A 328 -8.17 5.30 3.94
C GLY A 328 -7.85 4.84 5.37
N TYR A 329 -8.73 5.11 6.34
CA TYR A 329 -8.46 4.78 7.74
C TYR A 329 -8.22 3.27 7.93
N GLY A 330 -9.07 2.43 7.32
CA GLY A 330 -8.91 0.98 7.38
C GLY A 330 -7.66 0.46 6.67
N GLY A 331 -7.31 1.03 5.51
CA GLY A 331 -6.11 0.67 4.76
C GLY A 331 -4.84 0.95 5.54
N MET A 332 -4.77 2.11 6.18
CA MET A 332 -3.61 2.51 6.99
C MET A 332 -3.47 1.67 8.27
N LEU A 333 -4.58 1.30 8.92
CA LEU A 333 -4.51 0.32 10.03
C LEU A 333 -3.98 -1.05 9.56
N MET A 334 -4.38 -1.51 8.37
CA MET A 334 -3.87 -2.76 7.80
C MET A 334 -2.38 -2.64 7.47
N GLU A 335 -1.92 -1.49 6.96
CA GLU A 335 -0.49 -1.23 6.73
C GLU A 335 0.31 -1.30 8.03
N SER A 336 -0.19 -0.67 9.09
CA SER A 336 0.46 -0.74 10.41
C SER A 336 0.49 -2.15 10.98
N PHE A 337 -0.56 -2.95 10.74
CA PHE A 337 -0.53 -4.36 11.10
C PHE A 337 0.56 -5.14 10.38
N VAL A 338 0.84 -4.83 9.10
CA VAL A 338 2.01 -5.38 8.38
C VAL A 338 3.30 -5.05 9.12
N ALA A 339 3.44 -3.80 9.58
CA ALA A 339 4.63 -3.34 10.28
C ALA A 339 4.79 -3.93 11.69
N ILE A 340 3.71 -4.25 12.39
CA ILE A 340 3.76 -4.97 13.69
C ILE A 340 4.20 -6.42 13.52
N MET A 341 3.96 -7.00 12.34
CA MET A 341 4.32 -8.36 12.02
C MET A 341 5.77 -8.51 11.54
N ALA A 342 6.40 -7.41 11.14
CA ALA A 342 7.82 -7.32 10.79
C ALA A 342 8.70 -7.19 12.04
#